data_AF-A0A8C2KE41-F1
#
_entry.id   AF-A0A8C2KE41-F1
#
_cell.length_a   1.000
_cell.length_b   1.000
_cell.length_c   1.000
_cell.angle_alpha   90.00
_cell.angle_beta   90.00
_cell.angle_gamma   90.00
#
_symmetry.space_group_name_H-M   'P 1'
#
loop_
_entity.id
_entity.type
_entity.pdbx_description
1 polymer ?
#
loop_
_entity_poly.entity_id
_entity_poly.type
_entity_poly.pdbx_seq_one_letter_code
_entity_poly.pdbx_strand_id
1 'polypeptide(L)'
;MKRKTFVKRYDDFYFLTEPSEFINSHFPDDQIWQLLTTPISIEEFETRPLKTSAFYQFGLTLTQPKQYKTITDDGEAIVSVSSSRLMTFSYEMRQRDPQTGALKQEEADSSCGLMSVTRQGMKLRLLPPEPGAYEVKLFARREGEPGVLRWICSLELECPSIQKRQALPNNPYLNWGLAAGASALGVKGCSIAGEEAIEVGEGGECKVILHTSRPLMMVCELTHHELDATAAKRCLASQITAEQLVCNVMCPYKGFYRLSIFVQDYDSGSGTFQNAGNYLLHYQNRELNPNALYPPDLGPWCGPGVRSQEAGLSHFSHTGAIVNAPQGRCNITFHCASPDLQIHATLCTELHEQAHFPLSRYVLLTFTDTSKVTVSVHAPRAGVYRLGIYGRKPPQQDYMSLCDFIIRSVCEKTGDPFPCVYSAWGRGCVLLEPRTGVLAPQSSVSFRVRVPGVQRVCVVGEKRTDLKLNKSRVWEGEAVTGNATQLKLAAVTKESNDMHVLMTFDVLNLKNEL
;
A
#
# COMPACT_ATOMS: atom_id res chain seq x y z
N MET A 1 -29.89 24.22 -29.52
CA MET A 1 -29.50 23.43 -30.72
C MET A 1 -28.01 23.60 -30.99
N LYS A 2 -27.16 22.60 -30.70
CA LYS A 2 -25.76 22.61 -31.16
C LYS A 2 -25.79 22.42 -32.69
N ARG A 3 -25.28 23.39 -33.46
CA ARG A 3 -25.14 23.28 -34.92
C ARG A 3 -24.30 22.03 -35.23
N LYS A 4 -24.91 21.00 -35.83
CA LYS A 4 -24.20 19.87 -36.43
C LYS A 4 -23.31 20.42 -37.54
N THR A 5 -22.05 20.70 -37.23
CA THR A 5 -21.05 21.21 -38.16
C THR A 5 -20.40 20.00 -38.83
N PHE A 6 -20.33 20.01 -40.16
CA PHE A 6 -19.61 18.97 -40.90
C PHE A 6 -18.13 19.02 -40.52
N VAL A 7 -17.62 17.93 -39.93
CA VAL A 7 -16.20 17.78 -39.63
C VAL A 7 -15.59 16.92 -40.73
N LYS A 8 -14.81 17.53 -41.62
CA LYS A 8 -14.10 16.79 -42.67
C LYS A 8 -13.10 15.84 -42.01
N ARG A 9 -13.32 14.55 -42.15
CA ARG A 9 -12.42 13.49 -41.70
C ARG A 9 -12.14 12.56 -42.87
N TYR A 10 -10.91 12.58 -43.35
CA TYR A 10 -10.46 11.65 -44.39
C TYR A 10 -10.14 10.29 -43.74
N ASP A 11 -10.64 9.22 -44.34
CA ASP A 11 -10.40 7.84 -43.91
C ASP A 11 -10.01 7.02 -45.15
N ASP A 12 -8.70 6.83 -45.31
CA ASP A 12 -8.10 6.14 -46.44
C ASP A 12 -8.33 4.63 -46.43
N PHE A 13 -8.76 4.07 -45.30
CA PHE A 13 -9.07 2.65 -45.17
C PHE A 13 -10.02 2.16 -46.25
N TYR A 14 -11.01 2.98 -46.64
CA TYR A 14 -12.04 2.65 -47.61
C TYR A 14 -11.59 2.73 -49.07
N PHE A 15 -10.33 3.12 -49.32
CA PHE A 15 -9.76 3.10 -50.66
C PHE A 15 -9.06 1.76 -50.91
N LEU A 16 -9.60 0.95 -51.83
CA LEU A 16 -9.10 -0.38 -52.17
C LEU A 16 -9.04 -1.36 -50.97
N THR A 17 -10.02 -1.28 -50.07
CA THR A 17 -10.17 -2.22 -48.96
C THR A 17 -10.43 -3.64 -49.46
N GLU A 18 -9.86 -4.63 -48.77
CA GLU A 18 -10.20 -6.03 -49.00
C GLU A 18 -11.72 -6.25 -48.76
N PRO A 19 -12.44 -6.90 -49.70
CA PRO A 19 -13.89 -7.10 -49.57
C PRO A 19 -14.29 -7.84 -48.28
N SER A 20 -13.44 -8.76 -47.83
CA SER A 20 -13.61 -9.53 -46.58
C SER A 20 -13.58 -8.68 -45.32
N GLU A 21 -12.92 -7.51 -45.36
CA GLU A 21 -12.92 -6.52 -44.29
C GLU A 21 -14.06 -5.51 -44.46
N PHE A 22 -14.29 -5.05 -45.69
CA PHE A 22 -15.27 -4.01 -46.01
C PHE A 22 -16.71 -4.44 -45.67
N ILE A 23 -17.03 -5.71 -45.94
CA ILE A 23 -18.34 -6.32 -45.63
C ILE A 23 -18.69 -6.34 -44.14
N ASN A 24 -17.77 -6.03 -43.22
CA ASN A 24 -18.07 -5.97 -41.78
C ASN A 24 -18.71 -4.64 -41.36
N SER A 25 -18.86 -3.69 -42.28
CA SER A 25 -19.44 -2.36 -42.01
C SER A 25 -20.39 -1.88 -43.09
N HIS A 26 -20.24 -2.35 -44.34
CA HIS A 26 -21.05 -1.94 -45.47
C HIS A 26 -21.59 -3.18 -46.19
N PHE A 27 -22.91 -3.34 -46.23
CA PHE A 27 -23.60 -4.37 -47.01
C PHE A 27 -24.14 -3.74 -48.30
N PRO A 28 -23.75 -4.21 -49.49
CA PRO A 28 -24.24 -3.65 -50.75
C PRO A 28 -25.67 -4.11 -51.06
N ASP A 29 -26.45 -3.26 -51.74
CA ASP A 29 -27.82 -3.58 -52.17
C ASP A 29 -27.86 -4.77 -53.15
N ASP A 30 -26.82 -4.93 -53.98
CA ASP A 30 -26.65 -6.05 -54.89
C ASP A 30 -25.53 -6.97 -54.41
N GLN A 31 -25.85 -8.25 -54.25
CA GLN A 31 -24.98 -9.28 -53.70
C GLN A 31 -23.68 -9.47 -54.50
N ILE A 32 -23.68 -9.19 -55.81
CA ILE A 32 -22.46 -9.32 -56.65
C ILE A 32 -21.35 -8.35 -56.20
N TRP A 33 -21.73 -7.21 -55.60
CA TRP A 33 -20.79 -6.18 -55.14
C TRP A 33 -20.19 -6.47 -53.78
N GLN A 34 -20.55 -7.59 -53.15
CA GLN A 34 -19.82 -8.05 -51.97
C GLN A 34 -18.37 -8.43 -52.32
N LEU A 35 -18.12 -8.84 -53.58
CA LEU A 35 -16.79 -9.24 -54.07
C LEU A 35 -16.10 -10.32 -53.20
N LEU A 36 -16.89 -11.09 -52.45
CA LEU A 36 -16.44 -12.21 -51.65
C LEU A 36 -16.41 -13.48 -52.49
N THR A 37 -15.48 -14.39 -52.19
CA THR A 37 -15.49 -15.75 -52.76
C THR A 37 -16.77 -16.50 -52.43
N THR A 38 -17.32 -16.26 -51.24
CA THR A 38 -18.60 -16.80 -50.77
C THR A 38 -19.42 -15.62 -50.24
N PRO A 39 -20.40 -15.12 -51.03
CA PRO A 39 -21.29 -14.05 -50.59
C PRO A 39 -22.10 -14.47 -49.36
N ILE A 40 -22.38 -13.50 -48.51
CA ILE A 40 -23.16 -13.68 -47.27
C ILE A 40 -24.57 -13.11 -47.47
N SER A 41 -25.51 -13.59 -46.67
CA SER A 41 -26.87 -13.03 -46.64
C SER A 41 -26.95 -11.78 -45.75
N ILE A 42 -28.05 -11.03 -45.84
CA ILE A 42 -28.26 -9.87 -44.96
C ILE A 42 -28.42 -10.31 -43.50
N GLU A 43 -29.05 -11.47 -43.27
CA GLU A 43 -29.20 -12.05 -41.93
C GLU A 43 -27.83 -12.45 -41.34
N GLU A 44 -26.93 -12.98 -42.17
CA GLU A 44 -25.56 -13.25 -41.75
C GLU A 44 -24.78 -11.95 -41.48
N PHE A 45 -24.98 -10.91 -42.29
CA PHE A 45 -24.38 -9.59 -42.05
C PHE A 45 -24.84 -8.97 -40.74
N GLU A 46 -26.14 -9.00 -40.45
CA GLU A 46 -26.74 -8.47 -39.21
C GLU A 46 -26.27 -9.22 -37.95
N THR A 47 -25.74 -10.43 -38.11
CA THR A 47 -25.19 -11.27 -37.02
C THR A 47 -23.66 -11.22 -36.94
N ARG A 48 -22.99 -10.35 -37.71
CA ARG A 48 -21.54 -10.14 -37.67
C ARG A 48 -21.14 -8.90 -36.86
N PRO A 49 -20.05 -8.98 -36.07
CA PRO A 49 -19.57 -7.83 -35.31
C PRO A 49 -19.23 -6.66 -36.22
N LEU A 50 -19.82 -5.50 -35.94
CA LEU A 50 -19.45 -4.28 -36.63
C LEU A 50 -18.00 -3.94 -36.27
N LYS A 51 -17.12 -3.93 -37.26
CA LYS A 51 -15.72 -3.53 -37.14
C LYS A 51 -15.51 -2.30 -38.00
N THR A 52 -15.06 -1.20 -37.39
CA THR A 52 -14.80 0.05 -38.12
C THR A 52 -13.41 0.02 -38.77
N SER A 53 -13.13 0.97 -39.65
CA SER A 53 -11.79 1.21 -40.18
C SER A 53 -10.69 1.28 -39.12
N ALA A 54 -11.00 1.83 -37.93
CA ALA A 54 -10.04 1.96 -36.84
C ALA A 54 -9.61 0.59 -36.29
N PHE A 55 -10.49 -0.41 -36.30
CA PHE A 55 -10.18 -1.77 -35.87
C PHE A 55 -9.03 -2.38 -36.68
N TYR A 56 -9.13 -2.27 -38.01
CA TYR A 56 -8.15 -2.78 -38.96
C TYR A 56 -6.88 -1.92 -38.99
N GLN A 57 -7.01 -0.59 -39.00
CA GLN A 57 -5.87 0.32 -38.93
C GLN A 57 -5.02 0.09 -37.67
N PHE A 58 -5.63 -0.31 -36.56
CA PHE A 58 -4.93 -0.66 -35.33
C PHE A 58 -4.43 -2.11 -35.27
N GLY A 59 -4.69 -2.92 -36.30
CA GLY A 59 -4.24 -4.32 -36.36
C GLY A 59 -4.83 -5.16 -35.23
N LEU A 60 -6.09 -4.90 -34.86
CA LEU A 60 -6.78 -5.61 -33.79
C LEU A 60 -7.39 -6.91 -34.32
N THR A 61 -7.57 -7.89 -33.44
CA THR A 61 -8.29 -9.13 -33.76
C THR A 61 -9.25 -9.46 -32.62
N LEU A 62 -10.52 -9.67 -32.96
CA LEU A 62 -11.55 -10.01 -31.98
C LEU A 62 -11.46 -11.51 -31.75
N THR A 63 -10.95 -11.93 -30.60
CA THR A 63 -10.78 -13.35 -30.28
C THR A 63 -12.05 -13.92 -29.65
N GLN A 64 -12.78 -13.12 -28.89
CA GLN A 64 -14.10 -13.43 -28.34
C GLN A 64 -14.97 -12.17 -28.28
N PRO A 65 -16.28 -12.23 -28.56
CA PRO A 65 -17.03 -13.37 -29.10
C PRO A 65 -16.73 -13.63 -30.59
N LYS A 66 -17.03 -14.85 -31.09
CA LYS A 66 -16.92 -15.16 -32.54
C LYS A 66 -18.12 -14.66 -33.35
N GLN A 67 -19.24 -14.40 -32.70
CA GLN A 67 -20.51 -13.94 -33.28
C GLN A 67 -20.86 -12.56 -32.74
N TYR A 68 -21.65 -11.76 -33.47
CA TYR A 68 -22.08 -10.43 -33.03
C TYR A 68 -22.96 -10.48 -31.79
N LYS A 69 -23.97 -11.35 -31.85
CA LYS A 69 -24.93 -11.54 -30.77
C LYS A 69 -24.31 -12.52 -29.78
N THR A 70 -23.97 -12.00 -28.62
CA THR A 70 -23.48 -12.79 -27.50
C THR A 70 -24.58 -12.95 -26.50
N ILE A 71 -24.90 -14.18 -26.13
CA ILE A 71 -25.80 -14.45 -25.01
C ILE A 71 -24.93 -14.59 -23.77
N THR A 72 -25.31 -13.97 -22.66
CA THR A 72 -24.59 -14.15 -21.40
C THR A 72 -24.69 -15.60 -20.94
N ASP A 73 -23.58 -16.14 -20.45
CA ASP A 73 -23.54 -17.38 -19.71
C ASP A 73 -23.66 -17.03 -18.22
N ASP A 74 -24.74 -17.49 -17.58
CA ASP A 74 -25.00 -17.19 -16.17
C ASP A 74 -24.98 -15.68 -15.80
N GLY A 75 -25.39 -14.83 -16.75
CA GLY A 75 -25.41 -13.37 -16.59
C GLY A 75 -24.03 -12.71 -16.75
N GLU A 76 -23.05 -13.39 -17.35
CA GLU A 76 -21.74 -12.84 -17.69
C GLU A 76 -21.42 -13.03 -19.17
N ALA A 77 -20.61 -12.13 -19.73
CA ALA A 77 -20.01 -12.33 -21.04
C ALA A 77 -18.57 -11.84 -21.08
N ILE A 78 -17.77 -12.42 -21.97
CA ILE A 78 -16.36 -12.05 -22.14
C ILE A 78 -16.14 -11.56 -23.56
N VAL A 79 -15.53 -10.39 -23.65
CA VAL A 79 -15.08 -9.78 -24.90
C VAL A 79 -13.57 -9.66 -24.84
N SER A 80 -12.87 -10.31 -25.76
CA SER A 80 -11.42 -10.31 -25.83
C SER A 80 -10.96 -9.81 -27.20
N VAL A 81 -10.09 -8.80 -27.20
CA VAL A 81 -9.50 -8.22 -28.41
C VAL A 81 -8.00 -8.31 -28.28
N SER A 82 -7.34 -9.02 -29.19
CA SER A 82 -5.89 -9.06 -29.25
C SER A 82 -5.33 -7.88 -30.05
N SER A 83 -4.11 -7.49 -29.71
CA SER A 83 -3.35 -6.47 -30.39
C SER A 83 -1.88 -6.86 -30.44
N SER A 84 -1.19 -6.43 -31.51
CA SER A 84 0.26 -6.56 -31.66
C SER A 84 1.04 -5.41 -31.01
N ARG A 85 0.34 -4.37 -30.54
CA ARG A 85 0.92 -3.18 -29.93
C ARG A 85 0.20 -2.84 -28.63
N LEU A 86 0.84 -2.01 -27.82
CA LEU A 86 0.24 -1.52 -26.60
C LEU A 86 -0.82 -0.45 -26.92
N MET A 87 -2.03 -0.66 -26.40
CA MET A 87 -3.21 0.12 -26.72
C MET A 87 -3.89 0.57 -25.43
N THR A 88 -4.49 1.75 -25.45
CA THR A 88 -5.51 2.16 -24.48
C THR A 88 -6.87 1.75 -25.02
N PHE A 89 -7.70 1.13 -24.17
CA PHE A 89 -9.07 0.76 -24.51
C PHE A 89 -10.06 1.50 -23.59
N SER A 90 -11.30 1.63 -24.06
CA SER A 90 -12.48 1.93 -23.25
C SER A 90 -13.69 1.21 -23.84
N TYR A 91 -14.78 1.16 -23.09
CA TYR A 91 -16.05 0.66 -23.57
C TYR A 91 -17.19 1.56 -23.16
N GLU A 92 -18.29 1.51 -23.89
CA GLU A 92 -19.60 2.03 -23.48
C GLU A 92 -20.60 0.89 -23.55
N MET A 93 -21.47 0.75 -22.55
CA MET A 93 -22.57 -0.23 -22.56
C MET A 93 -23.91 0.47 -22.36
N ARG A 94 -24.85 0.26 -23.29
CA ARG A 94 -26.20 0.85 -23.22
C ARG A 94 -27.27 -0.21 -23.41
N GLN A 95 -28.27 -0.21 -22.54
CA GLN A 95 -29.43 -1.12 -22.67
C GLN A 95 -30.37 -0.61 -23.77
N ARG A 96 -30.97 -1.53 -24.53
CA ARG A 96 -32.11 -1.24 -25.38
C ARG A 96 -33.39 -1.22 -24.55
N ASP A 97 -34.24 -0.26 -24.83
CA ASP A 97 -35.57 -0.17 -24.28
C ASP A 97 -36.42 -1.36 -24.79
N PRO A 98 -37.03 -2.16 -23.91
CA PRO A 98 -37.80 -3.34 -24.32
C PRO A 98 -39.04 -3.03 -25.17
N GLN A 99 -39.60 -1.83 -25.05
CA GLN A 99 -40.85 -1.45 -25.74
C GLN A 99 -40.57 -0.80 -27.10
N THR A 100 -39.53 0.03 -27.19
CA THR A 100 -39.22 0.82 -28.39
C THR A 100 -38.04 0.26 -29.18
N GLY A 101 -37.23 -0.64 -28.60
CA GLY A 101 -35.99 -1.15 -29.19
C GLY A 101 -34.86 -0.11 -29.29
N ALA A 102 -35.12 1.15 -28.93
CA ALA A 102 -34.16 2.24 -28.97
C ALA A 102 -33.16 2.12 -27.81
N LEU A 103 -31.93 2.59 -28.02
CA LEU A 103 -30.93 2.64 -26.95
C LEU A 103 -31.34 3.69 -25.90
N LYS A 104 -31.30 3.31 -24.63
CA LYS A 104 -31.45 4.25 -23.52
C LYS A 104 -30.36 5.33 -23.61
N GLN A 105 -30.69 6.55 -23.19
CA GLN A 105 -29.73 7.65 -23.19
C GLN A 105 -28.64 7.48 -22.12
N GLU A 106 -28.99 6.84 -21.01
CA GLU A 106 -28.07 6.58 -19.91
C GLU A 106 -27.18 5.37 -20.21
N GLU A 107 -25.90 5.53 -19.90
CA GLU A 107 -24.93 4.45 -19.93
C GLU A 107 -25.09 3.57 -18.69
N ALA A 108 -24.80 2.28 -18.83
CA ALA A 108 -24.78 1.37 -17.69
C ALA A 108 -23.67 1.78 -16.71
N ASP A 109 -23.88 1.50 -15.43
CA ASP A 109 -22.90 1.79 -14.37
C ASP A 109 -21.54 1.15 -14.68
N SER A 110 -20.44 1.86 -14.47
CA SER A 110 -19.05 1.36 -14.57
C SER A 110 -18.76 -0.01 -13.92
N SER A 111 -19.51 -0.39 -12.89
CA SER A 111 -19.43 -1.70 -12.23
C SER A 111 -19.90 -2.86 -13.11
N CYS A 112 -20.52 -2.57 -14.26
CA CYS A 112 -21.00 -3.54 -15.23
C CYS A 112 -19.89 -4.17 -16.09
N GLY A 113 -18.64 -3.70 -15.99
CA GLY A 113 -17.54 -4.20 -16.80
C GLY A 113 -16.21 -4.21 -16.05
N LEU A 114 -15.54 -5.34 -16.12
CA LEU A 114 -14.17 -5.50 -15.62
C LEU A 114 -13.25 -5.61 -16.84
N MET A 115 -12.66 -4.49 -17.24
CA MET A 115 -11.68 -4.46 -18.32
C MET A 115 -10.26 -4.56 -17.78
N SER A 116 -9.51 -5.54 -18.27
CA SER A 116 -8.06 -5.65 -18.08
C SER A 116 -7.34 -5.52 -19.41
N VAL A 117 -6.17 -4.88 -19.38
CA VAL A 117 -5.38 -4.56 -20.57
C VAL A 117 -3.95 -5.04 -20.38
N THR A 118 -3.43 -5.74 -21.38
CA THR A 118 -2.05 -6.22 -21.45
C THR A 118 -1.39 -5.77 -22.75
N ARG A 119 -0.11 -6.11 -22.92
CA ARG A 119 0.59 -5.90 -24.20
C ARG A 119 0.00 -6.71 -25.36
N GLN A 120 -0.76 -7.76 -25.06
CA GLN A 120 -1.34 -8.66 -26.06
C GLN A 120 -2.77 -8.26 -26.43
N GLY A 121 -3.38 -7.27 -25.76
CA GLY A 121 -4.75 -6.87 -26.02
C GLY A 121 -5.52 -6.53 -24.75
N MET A 122 -6.84 -6.69 -24.81
CA MET A 122 -7.75 -6.48 -23.68
C MET A 122 -8.68 -7.67 -23.48
N LYS A 123 -9.12 -7.85 -22.23
CA LYS A 123 -10.19 -8.75 -21.82
C LYS A 123 -11.21 -7.94 -21.03
N LEU A 124 -12.44 -7.90 -21.48
CA LEU A 124 -13.57 -7.21 -20.87
C LEU A 124 -14.59 -8.24 -20.42
N ARG A 125 -14.77 -8.41 -19.11
CA ARG A 125 -15.84 -9.22 -18.53
C ARG A 125 -17.03 -8.33 -18.24
N LEU A 126 -18.12 -8.56 -18.94
CA LEU A 126 -19.38 -7.82 -18.84
C LEU A 126 -20.33 -8.51 -17.86
N LEU A 127 -20.96 -7.71 -17.02
CA LEU A 127 -21.85 -8.09 -15.93
C LEU A 127 -23.09 -7.17 -16.02
N PRO A 128 -24.06 -7.48 -16.90
CA PRO A 128 -25.26 -6.66 -17.03
C PRO A 128 -26.02 -6.52 -15.69
N PRO A 129 -26.50 -5.32 -15.34
CA PRO A 129 -27.19 -5.10 -14.07
C PRO A 129 -28.60 -5.70 -14.04
N GLU A 130 -29.23 -5.85 -15.20
CA GLU A 130 -30.59 -6.36 -15.36
C GLU A 130 -30.68 -7.27 -16.59
N PRO A 131 -31.68 -8.16 -16.68
CA PRO A 131 -31.97 -8.86 -17.92
C PRO A 131 -32.34 -7.89 -19.05
N GLY A 132 -31.93 -8.22 -20.28
CA GLY A 132 -32.26 -7.42 -21.47
C GLY A 132 -31.19 -7.46 -22.56
N ALA A 133 -31.43 -6.70 -23.62
CA ALA A 133 -30.47 -6.53 -24.72
C ALA A 133 -29.65 -5.24 -24.53
N TYR A 134 -28.35 -5.33 -24.81
CA TYR A 134 -27.38 -4.26 -24.64
C TYR A 134 -26.54 -4.08 -25.89
N GLU A 135 -26.22 -2.84 -26.24
CA GLU A 135 -25.15 -2.53 -27.18
C GLU A 135 -23.88 -2.20 -26.40
N VAL A 136 -22.79 -2.86 -26.78
CA VAL A 136 -21.45 -2.61 -26.23
C VAL A 136 -20.59 -2.04 -27.34
N LYS A 137 -20.07 -0.83 -27.14
CA LYS A 137 -19.12 -0.18 -28.04
C LYS A 137 -17.74 -0.22 -27.42
N LEU A 138 -16.75 -0.58 -28.23
CA LEU A 138 -15.35 -0.58 -27.84
C LEU A 138 -14.62 0.57 -28.54
N PHE A 139 -13.75 1.23 -27.81
CA PHE A 139 -12.90 2.28 -28.33
C PHE A 139 -11.44 1.98 -28.02
N ALA A 140 -10.54 2.40 -28.91
CA ALA A 140 -9.12 2.23 -28.69
C ALA A 140 -8.29 3.38 -29.25
N ARG A 141 -7.05 3.48 -28.76
CA ARG A 141 -6.01 4.38 -29.22
C ARG A 141 -4.66 3.72 -28.95
N ARG A 142 -3.68 3.90 -29.83
CA ARG A 142 -2.31 3.45 -29.55
C ARG A 142 -1.74 4.24 -28.38
N GLU A 143 -1.00 3.57 -27.50
CA GLU A 143 -0.35 4.27 -26.40
C GLU A 143 0.72 5.24 -26.95
N GLY A 144 0.74 6.47 -26.43
CA GLY A 144 1.62 7.55 -26.88
C GLY A 144 1.07 8.40 -28.03
N GLU A 145 0.02 7.98 -28.75
CA GLU A 145 -0.63 8.83 -29.76
C GLU A 145 -1.55 9.87 -29.08
N PRO A 146 -1.46 11.17 -29.44
CA PRO A 146 -2.38 12.17 -28.94
C PRO A 146 -3.79 11.99 -29.56
N GLY A 147 -4.81 12.50 -28.86
CA GLY A 147 -6.19 12.53 -29.37
C GLY A 147 -7.15 11.60 -28.62
N VAL A 148 -8.39 11.57 -29.11
CA VAL A 148 -9.49 10.80 -28.52
C VAL A 148 -9.46 9.33 -28.92
N LEU A 149 -10.05 8.47 -28.09
CA LEU A 149 -10.26 7.07 -28.43
C LEU A 149 -11.16 6.97 -29.67
N ARG A 150 -10.81 6.08 -30.61
CA ARG A 150 -11.59 5.84 -31.82
C ARG A 150 -12.48 4.63 -31.61
N TRP A 151 -13.73 4.71 -32.04
CA TRP A 151 -14.65 3.56 -32.05
C TRP A 151 -14.09 2.47 -32.96
N ILE A 152 -13.84 1.29 -32.41
CA ILE A 152 -13.24 0.16 -33.12
C ILE A 152 -14.27 -0.92 -33.43
N CYS A 153 -15.17 -1.23 -32.51
CA CYS A 153 -16.09 -2.35 -32.68
C CYS A 153 -17.37 -2.13 -31.88
N SER A 154 -18.48 -2.70 -32.36
CA SER A 154 -19.71 -2.86 -31.61
C SER A 154 -20.20 -4.29 -31.62
N LEU A 155 -20.80 -4.69 -30.51
CA LEU A 155 -21.38 -6.01 -30.29
C LEU A 155 -22.70 -5.90 -29.52
N GLU A 156 -23.58 -6.86 -29.78
CA GLU A 156 -24.88 -6.96 -29.11
C GLU A 156 -24.82 -8.05 -28.06
N LEU A 157 -25.20 -7.70 -26.84
CA LEU A 157 -25.23 -8.60 -25.70
C LEU A 157 -26.68 -8.83 -25.28
N GLU A 158 -27.12 -10.08 -25.30
CA GLU A 158 -28.41 -10.49 -24.76
C GLU A 158 -28.20 -11.16 -23.39
N CYS A 159 -28.88 -10.65 -22.37
CA CYS A 159 -28.79 -11.14 -21.01
C CYS A 159 -30.15 -11.72 -20.57
N PRO A 160 -30.36 -13.06 -20.65
CA PRO A 160 -31.65 -13.67 -20.28
C PRO A 160 -31.94 -13.61 -18.79
N SER A 161 -30.90 -13.72 -17.96
CA SER A 161 -31.01 -13.70 -16.50
C SER A 161 -29.75 -13.10 -15.87
N ILE A 162 -29.89 -12.60 -14.65
CA ILE A 162 -28.78 -12.13 -13.83
C ILE A 162 -28.61 -13.04 -12.63
N GLN A 163 -27.37 -13.24 -12.18
CA GLN A 163 -27.10 -13.88 -10.91
C GLN A 163 -26.97 -12.82 -9.81
N LYS A 164 -27.45 -13.17 -8.60
CA LYS A 164 -27.26 -12.33 -7.42
C LYS A 164 -25.79 -12.39 -6.99
N ARG A 165 -25.02 -11.37 -7.36
CA ARG A 165 -23.59 -11.24 -7.04
C ARG A 165 -23.38 -10.27 -5.89
N GLN A 166 -22.22 -10.37 -5.24
CA GLN A 166 -21.77 -9.29 -4.36
C GLN A 166 -21.50 -8.04 -5.21
N ALA A 167 -21.80 -6.86 -4.64
CA ALA A 167 -21.60 -5.61 -5.34
C ALA A 167 -20.11 -5.38 -5.63
N LEU A 168 -19.80 -4.97 -6.86
CA LEU A 168 -18.46 -4.54 -7.25
C LEU A 168 -18.31 -3.05 -6.99
N PRO A 169 -17.14 -2.59 -6.50
CA PRO A 169 -16.87 -1.17 -6.40
C PRO A 169 -16.78 -0.54 -7.78
N ASN A 170 -17.31 0.68 -7.91
CA ASN A 170 -17.16 1.50 -9.11
C ASN A 170 -15.67 1.76 -9.40
N ASN A 171 -15.26 1.61 -10.66
CA ASN A 171 -13.96 2.02 -11.14
C ASN A 171 -14.10 3.25 -12.06
N PRO A 172 -13.71 4.46 -11.62
CA PRO A 172 -13.75 5.67 -12.43
C PRO A 172 -12.63 5.73 -13.48
N TYR A 173 -11.78 4.71 -13.56
CA TYR A 173 -10.66 4.62 -14.49
C TYR A 173 -10.93 3.60 -15.60
N LEU A 174 -10.15 3.68 -16.67
CA LEU A 174 -10.38 2.89 -17.89
C LEU A 174 -10.27 1.39 -17.65
N ASN A 175 -9.34 0.94 -16.79
CA ASN A 175 -9.05 -0.48 -16.63
C ASN A 175 -8.65 -0.86 -15.21
N TRP A 176 -8.76 -2.15 -14.94
CA TRP A 176 -8.15 -2.84 -13.82
C TRP A 176 -6.74 -3.30 -14.20
N GLY A 177 -5.86 -3.38 -13.20
CA GLY A 177 -4.42 -3.53 -13.34
C GLY A 177 -3.68 -2.21 -13.50
N LEU A 178 -2.52 -2.27 -14.16
CA LEU A 178 -1.72 -1.08 -14.45
C LEU A 178 -2.48 -0.15 -15.40
N ALA A 179 -2.47 1.14 -15.09
CA ALA A 179 -3.10 2.14 -15.93
C ALA A 179 -2.35 2.31 -17.26
N ALA A 180 -3.07 2.68 -18.32
CA ALA A 180 -2.45 3.11 -19.56
C ALA A 180 -1.50 4.29 -19.30
N GLY A 181 -0.26 4.24 -19.83
CA GLY A 181 0.74 5.27 -19.57
C GLY A 181 1.55 5.09 -18.28
N ALA A 182 1.27 4.09 -17.44
CA ALA A 182 2.01 3.87 -16.18
C ALA A 182 3.53 3.74 -16.39
N SER A 183 3.96 3.20 -17.54
CA SER A 183 5.38 3.11 -17.92
C SER A 183 6.04 4.48 -18.09
N ALA A 184 5.35 5.46 -18.66
CA ALA A 184 5.83 6.84 -18.80
C ALA A 184 5.94 7.53 -17.41
N LEU A 185 5.05 7.17 -16.48
CA LEU A 185 5.11 7.59 -15.08
C LEU A 185 6.24 6.93 -14.28
N GLY A 186 6.99 6.01 -14.89
CA GLY A 186 8.12 5.33 -14.27
C GLY A 186 7.78 3.99 -13.63
N VAL A 187 6.59 3.42 -13.85
CA VAL A 187 6.21 2.09 -13.35
C VAL A 187 6.52 1.03 -14.42
N LYS A 188 7.51 0.17 -14.14
CA LYS A 188 7.94 -0.91 -15.03
C LYS A 188 7.00 -2.13 -15.01
N GLY A 189 6.34 -2.37 -13.89
CA GLY A 189 5.49 -3.54 -13.69
C GLY A 189 4.88 -3.59 -12.29
N CYS A 190 4.06 -4.60 -12.06
CA CYS A 190 3.42 -4.88 -10.77
C CYS A 190 3.61 -6.36 -10.42
N SER A 191 3.69 -6.69 -9.13
CA SER A 191 3.72 -8.06 -8.63
C SER A 191 2.45 -8.86 -8.92
N ILE A 192 1.38 -8.20 -9.37
CA ILE A 192 0.08 -8.80 -9.60
C ILE A 192 -0.34 -8.56 -11.06
N ALA A 193 -0.78 -9.63 -11.72
CA ALA A 193 -1.49 -9.57 -12.98
C ALA A 193 -2.91 -9.03 -12.73
N GLY A 194 -3.18 -7.78 -13.09
CA GLY A 194 -4.48 -7.12 -12.85
C GLY A 194 -5.62 -7.59 -13.77
N GLU A 195 -5.57 -8.84 -14.23
CA GLU A 195 -6.57 -9.45 -15.10
C GLU A 195 -7.79 -9.97 -14.35
N GLU A 196 -7.60 -10.37 -13.10
CA GLU A 196 -8.62 -10.96 -12.23
C GLU A 196 -8.61 -10.30 -10.85
N ALA A 197 -9.66 -10.55 -10.06
CA ALA A 197 -9.71 -10.10 -8.69
C ALA A 197 -8.62 -10.79 -7.86
N ILE A 198 -7.95 -10.02 -7.01
CA ILE A 198 -6.91 -10.53 -6.13
C ILE A 198 -7.57 -11.12 -4.90
N GLU A 199 -7.45 -12.43 -4.73
CA GLU A 199 -7.90 -13.11 -3.53
C GLU A 199 -7.01 -12.71 -2.34
N VAL A 200 -7.64 -12.08 -1.34
CA VAL A 200 -6.98 -11.60 -0.13
C VAL A 200 -6.85 -12.77 0.85
N GLY A 201 -5.70 -12.88 1.52
CA GLY A 201 -5.42 -13.97 2.46
C GLY A 201 -6.39 -14.01 3.65
N GLU A 202 -6.39 -15.12 4.39
CA GLU A 202 -7.32 -15.36 5.52
C GLU A 202 -7.27 -14.26 6.59
N GLY A 203 -6.11 -13.66 6.82
CA GLY A 203 -5.94 -12.54 7.75
C GLY A 203 -6.40 -11.18 7.21
N GLY A 204 -7.08 -11.14 6.04
CA GLY A 204 -7.49 -9.92 5.36
C GLY A 204 -6.34 -9.08 4.84
N GLU A 205 -5.17 -9.67 4.59
CA GLU A 205 -3.98 -8.95 4.19
C GLU A 205 -3.60 -9.24 2.74
N CYS A 206 -3.25 -8.17 2.03
CA CYS A 206 -2.75 -8.22 0.67
C CYS A 206 -1.57 -7.26 0.51
N LYS A 207 -0.65 -7.57 -0.40
CA LYS A 207 0.52 -6.75 -0.69
C LYS A 207 0.64 -6.56 -2.20
N VAL A 208 0.65 -5.30 -2.62
CA VAL A 208 0.84 -4.88 -4.02
C VAL A 208 2.20 -4.19 -4.15
N ILE A 209 3.04 -4.65 -5.08
CA ILE A 209 4.37 -4.10 -5.31
C ILE A 209 4.45 -3.56 -6.73
N LEU A 210 4.71 -2.25 -6.88
CA LEU A 210 5.06 -1.64 -8.16
C LEU A 210 6.58 -1.57 -8.30
N HIS A 211 7.11 -2.06 -9.41
CA HIS A 211 8.52 -1.92 -9.75
C HIS A 211 8.72 -0.61 -10.52
N THR A 212 9.72 0.19 -10.15
CA THR A 212 9.94 1.52 -10.71
C THR A 212 11.23 1.62 -11.54
N SER A 213 11.25 2.57 -12.48
CA SER A 213 12.43 2.93 -13.27
C SER A 213 13.27 4.04 -12.65
N ARG A 214 12.68 4.77 -11.70
CA ARG A 214 13.25 5.88 -10.96
C ARG A 214 12.52 6.02 -9.61
N PRO A 215 13.06 6.79 -8.65
CA PRO A 215 12.36 7.09 -7.40
C PRO A 215 11.03 7.82 -7.68
N LEU A 216 9.95 7.34 -7.07
CA LEU A 216 8.61 7.92 -7.18
C LEU A 216 8.00 8.09 -5.78
N MET A 217 7.10 9.05 -5.63
CA MET A 217 6.13 9.12 -4.53
C MET A 217 4.91 8.24 -4.85
N MET A 218 4.25 7.75 -3.80
CA MET A 218 3.03 6.95 -3.91
C MET A 218 1.94 7.48 -2.97
N VAL A 219 0.71 7.55 -3.48
CA VAL A 219 -0.52 7.70 -2.70
C VAL A 219 -1.47 6.59 -3.09
N CYS A 220 -2.13 5.99 -2.10
CA CYS A 220 -3.09 4.92 -2.31
C CYS A 220 -4.47 5.32 -1.80
N GLU A 221 -5.50 4.86 -2.50
CA GLU A 221 -6.90 5.01 -2.11
C GLU A 221 -7.56 3.64 -2.09
N LEU A 222 -8.24 3.30 -1.00
CA LEU A 222 -9.00 2.06 -0.86
C LEU A 222 -10.48 2.39 -0.74
N THR A 223 -11.32 1.69 -1.50
CA THR A 223 -12.78 1.89 -1.49
C THR A 223 -13.51 0.58 -1.24
N HIS A 224 -14.47 0.61 -0.32
CA HIS A 224 -15.43 -0.44 -0.01
C HIS A 224 -16.70 0.21 0.55
N HIS A 225 -17.89 -0.34 0.32
CA HIS A 225 -19.15 0.30 0.71
C HIS A 225 -19.32 0.45 2.24
N GLU A 226 -18.70 -0.43 3.03
CA GLU A 226 -18.69 -0.37 4.50
C GLU A 226 -17.52 0.46 5.08
N LEU A 227 -16.57 0.92 4.25
CA LEU A 227 -15.43 1.71 4.73
C LEU A 227 -15.69 3.21 4.61
N ASP A 228 -15.58 3.92 5.73
CA ASP A 228 -15.41 5.37 5.71
C ASP A 228 -13.97 5.78 5.32
N ALA A 229 -13.78 7.07 5.03
CA ALA A 229 -12.50 7.59 4.56
C ALA A 229 -11.35 7.50 5.60
N THR A 230 -11.68 7.51 6.89
CA THR A 230 -10.68 7.41 7.98
C THR A 230 -10.24 5.96 8.15
N ALA A 231 -11.19 5.03 8.19
CA ALA A 231 -10.93 3.60 8.23
C ALA A 231 -10.17 3.13 6.97
N ALA A 232 -10.53 3.63 5.79
CA ALA A 232 -9.84 3.30 4.54
C ALA A 232 -8.36 3.70 4.55
N LYS A 233 -8.01 4.87 5.10
CA LYS A 233 -6.59 5.27 5.26
C LYS A 233 -5.84 4.32 6.19
N ARG A 234 -6.50 3.87 7.26
CA ARG A 234 -5.95 2.90 8.22
C ARG A 234 -5.87 1.47 7.68
N CYS A 235 -6.43 1.20 6.50
CA CYS A 235 -6.27 -0.07 5.81
C CYS A 235 -5.01 -0.10 4.93
N LEU A 236 -4.25 1.00 4.85
CA LEU A 236 -3.13 1.15 3.92
C LEU A 236 -1.83 1.47 4.65
N ALA A 237 -0.76 0.77 4.29
CA ALA A 237 0.60 1.07 4.73
C ALA A 237 1.55 1.06 3.54
N SER A 238 2.09 2.23 3.21
CA SER A 238 2.91 2.46 2.01
C SER A 238 4.40 2.54 2.36
N GLN A 239 5.22 1.88 1.57
CA GLN A 239 6.68 1.90 1.67
C GLN A 239 7.27 2.32 0.31
N ILE A 240 8.09 3.37 0.34
CA ILE A 240 8.71 3.97 -0.85
C ILE A 240 10.21 3.70 -0.83
N THR A 241 10.67 2.88 -1.78
CA THR A 241 12.09 2.60 -2.03
C THR A 241 12.48 3.10 -3.43
N ALA A 242 13.78 3.11 -3.74
CA ALA A 242 14.26 3.64 -5.03
C ALA A 242 13.78 2.81 -6.24
N GLU A 243 13.58 1.50 -6.06
CA GLU A 243 13.24 0.55 -7.13
C GLU A 243 11.83 -0.03 -7.02
N GLN A 244 11.17 0.15 -5.87
CA GLN A 244 9.87 -0.45 -5.59
C GLN A 244 8.99 0.46 -4.72
N LEU A 245 7.70 0.46 -5.02
CA LEU A 245 6.65 1.00 -4.17
C LEU A 245 5.83 -0.17 -3.63
N VAL A 246 5.75 -0.33 -2.32
CA VAL A 246 5.01 -1.43 -1.68
C VAL A 246 3.80 -0.87 -0.95
N CYS A 247 2.62 -1.34 -1.31
CA CYS A 247 1.36 -1.04 -0.64
C CYS A 247 0.88 -2.29 0.09
N ASN A 248 0.86 -2.25 1.42
CA ASN A 248 0.23 -3.27 2.24
C ASN A 248 -1.21 -2.83 2.51
N VAL A 249 -2.15 -3.71 2.20
CA VAL A 249 -3.60 -3.47 2.29
C VAL A 249 -4.20 -4.41 3.32
N MET A 250 -5.12 -3.89 4.12
CA MET A 250 -5.97 -4.64 5.03
C MET A 250 -7.43 -4.53 4.61
N CYS A 251 -8.11 -5.67 4.46
CA CYS A 251 -9.51 -5.77 4.10
C CYS A 251 -10.30 -6.27 5.33
N PRO A 252 -10.92 -5.36 6.12
CA PRO A 252 -11.60 -5.74 7.35
C PRO A 252 -12.98 -6.39 7.13
N TYR A 253 -13.68 -6.03 6.06
CA TYR A 253 -15.03 -6.48 5.73
C TYR A 253 -15.02 -7.44 4.55
N LYS A 254 -15.93 -8.41 4.55
CA LYS A 254 -16.13 -9.32 3.42
C LYS A 254 -16.63 -8.54 2.20
N GLY A 255 -16.02 -8.74 1.04
CA GLY A 255 -16.47 -8.09 -0.19
C GLY A 255 -15.36 -7.77 -1.17
N PHE A 256 -15.73 -6.98 -2.18
CA PHE A 256 -14.83 -6.46 -3.20
C PHE A 256 -14.35 -5.06 -2.87
N TYR A 257 -13.04 -4.84 -3.01
CA TYR A 257 -12.40 -3.56 -2.78
C TYR A 257 -11.77 -3.03 -4.06
N ARG A 258 -11.77 -1.71 -4.23
CA ARG A 258 -10.93 -1.05 -5.24
C ARG A 258 -9.73 -0.42 -4.53
N LEU A 259 -8.53 -0.87 -4.88
CA LEU A 259 -7.29 -0.18 -4.55
C LEU A 259 -6.84 0.65 -5.76
N SER A 260 -6.78 1.97 -5.62
CA SER A 260 -6.19 2.86 -6.63
C SER A 260 -4.83 3.34 -6.17
N ILE A 261 -3.82 3.24 -7.03
CA ILE A 261 -2.45 3.67 -6.73
C ILE A 261 -2.08 4.83 -7.65
N PHE A 262 -1.63 5.93 -7.07
CA PHE A 262 -1.19 7.11 -7.78
C PHE A 262 0.29 7.35 -7.51
N VAL A 263 1.00 7.83 -8.52
CA VAL A 263 2.43 8.11 -8.45
C VAL A 263 2.77 9.50 -8.94
N GLN A 264 3.93 9.98 -8.50
CA GLN A 264 4.52 11.24 -8.89
C GLN A 264 6.05 11.09 -8.80
N ASP A 265 6.82 11.87 -9.56
CA ASP A 265 8.28 11.86 -9.41
C ASP A 265 8.71 12.31 -8.00
N TYR A 266 9.67 11.60 -7.40
CA TYR A 266 10.07 11.80 -6.00
C TYR A 266 10.52 13.24 -5.70
N ASP A 267 11.36 13.80 -6.58
CA ASP A 267 11.93 15.14 -6.42
C ASP A 267 10.99 16.27 -6.85
N SER A 268 9.83 15.92 -7.43
CA SER A 268 8.86 16.91 -7.89
C SER A 268 8.05 17.41 -6.70
N GLY A 269 8.51 18.46 -6.02
CA GLY A 269 7.81 19.05 -4.88
C GLY A 269 6.44 19.67 -5.20
N SER A 270 6.05 19.76 -6.48
CA SER A 270 4.83 20.44 -6.95
C SER A 270 4.07 19.72 -8.07
N GLY A 271 4.45 18.48 -8.41
CA GLY A 271 3.74 17.68 -9.40
C GLY A 271 2.36 17.22 -8.91
N THR A 272 1.51 16.79 -9.84
CA THR A 272 0.24 16.13 -9.54
C THR A 272 0.42 14.63 -9.52
N PHE A 273 -0.20 13.96 -8.55
CA PHE A 273 -0.30 12.51 -8.53
C PHE A 273 -1.14 12.02 -9.71
N GLN A 274 -0.61 11.04 -10.45
CA GLN A 274 -1.27 10.44 -11.61
C GLN A 274 -1.56 8.97 -11.35
N ASN A 275 -2.71 8.48 -11.84
CA ASN A 275 -3.15 7.11 -11.63
C ASN A 275 -2.17 6.14 -12.34
N ALA A 276 -1.56 5.26 -11.56
CA ALA A 276 -0.62 4.25 -12.03
C ALA A 276 -1.26 2.86 -12.16
N GLY A 277 -2.34 2.60 -11.43
CA GLY A 277 -3.07 1.35 -11.53
C GLY A 277 -4.23 1.24 -10.54
N ASN A 278 -5.16 0.34 -10.85
CA ASN A 278 -6.39 0.10 -10.11
C ASN A 278 -6.59 -1.39 -9.95
N TYR A 279 -6.73 -1.89 -8.73
CA TYR A 279 -6.74 -3.31 -8.45
C TYR A 279 -8.02 -3.70 -7.73
N LEU A 280 -8.69 -4.74 -8.23
CA LEU A 280 -9.86 -5.32 -7.60
C LEU A 280 -9.37 -6.37 -6.60
N LEU A 281 -9.69 -6.19 -5.32
CA LEU A 281 -9.38 -7.16 -4.26
C LEU A 281 -10.67 -7.86 -3.86
N HIS A 282 -10.60 -9.13 -3.53
CA HIS A 282 -11.74 -9.91 -3.04
C HIS A 282 -11.37 -10.59 -1.73
N TYR A 283 -12.11 -10.26 -0.67
CA TYR A 283 -11.95 -10.87 0.64
C TYR A 283 -13.20 -11.66 1.00
N GLN A 284 -13.04 -12.97 1.14
CA GLN A 284 -14.16 -13.91 1.32
C GLN A 284 -14.40 -14.31 2.78
N ASN A 285 -13.43 -14.04 3.66
CA ASN A 285 -13.45 -14.54 5.04
C ASN A 285 -14.27 -13.63 5.96
N ARG A 286 -14.39 -14.05 7.22
CA ARG A 286 -15.18 -13.34 8.23
C ARG A 286 -14.60 -11.96 8.51
N GLU A 287 -15.47 -11.03 8.90
CA GLU A 287 -15.09 -9.70 9.37
C GLU A 287 -13.97 -9.79 10.43
N LEU A 288 -12.94 -8.98 10.21
CA LEU A 288 -11.83 -8.85 11.14
C LEU A 288 -12.21 -7.95 12.32
N ASN A 289 -11.54 -8.16 13.44
CA ASN A 289 -11.63 -7.24 14.57
C ASN A 289 -11.16 -5.84 14.12
N PRO A 290 -11.90 -4.75 14.39
CA PRO A 290 -11.47 -3.38 14.08
C PRO A 290 -10.09 -2.99 14.65
N ASN A 291 -9.67 -3.62 15.75
CA ASN A 291 -8.32 -3.48 16.31
C ASN A 291 -7.20 -4.08 15.43
N ALA A 292 -7.55 -4.72 14.32
CA ALA A 292 -6.58 -5.23 13.34
C ALA A 292 -6.02 -4.13 12.43
N LEU A 293 -6.76 -3.02 12.24
CA LEU A 293 -6.37 -1.93 11.33
C LEU A 293 -4.99 -1.36 11.68
N TYR A 294 -4.35 -0.76 10.68
CA TYR A 294 -3.08 -0.09 10.93
C TYR A 294 -3.26 1.13 11.86
N PRO A 295 -2.20 1.51 12.58
CA PRO A 295 -2.24 2.68 13.45
C PRO A 295 -2.58 3.96 12.67
N PRO A 296 -3.17 4.97 13.32
CA PRO A 296 -3.37 6.28 12.72
C PRO A 296 -2.03 6.97 12.43
N ASP A 297 -2.11 8.02 11.61
CA ASP A 297 -0.98 8.92 11.30
C ASP A 297 0.26 8.23 10.70
N LEU A 298 0.06 7.11 10.01
CA LEU A 298 1.12 6.51 9.20
C LEU A 298 1.44 7.41 8.01
N GLY A 299 2.71 7.80 7.90
CA GLY A 299 3.21 8.45 6.70
C GLY A 299 3.37 7.45 5.54
N PRO A 300 3.66 7.94 4.31
CA PRO A 300 3.98 7.08 3.16
C PRO A 300 5.36 6.41 3.27
N TRP A 301 6.02 6.53 4.42
CA TRP A 301 7.38 6.12 4.71
C TRP A 301 7.42 4.94 5.68
N CYS A 302 6.56 3.94 5.47
CA CYS A 302 6.59 2.75 6.31
C CYS A 302 7.78 1.86 5.91
N GLY A 303 8.54 1.36 6.87
CA GLY A 303 9.78 0.62 6.64
C GLY A 303 10.93 1.50 6.11
N PRO A 304 12.15 0.95 6.00
CA PRO A 304 13.27 1.67 5.41
C PRO A 304 13.04 1.91 3.93
N GLY A 305 13.47 3.08 3.45
CA GLY A 305 13.24 3.56 2.10
C GLY A 305 14.12 4.74 1.72
N VAL A 306 13.77 5.42 0.63
CA VAL A 306 14.56 6.53 0.05
C VAL A 306 14.90 7.58 1.12
N ARG A 307 13.89 8.04 1.88
CA ARG A 307 14.04 9.04 2.94
C ARG A 307 15.03 8.64 4.06
N SER A 308 14.96 7.39 4.51
CA SER A 308 15.87 6.89 5.54
C SER A 308 17.31 6.74 5.03
N GLN A 309 17.46 6.38 3.75
CA GLN A 309 18.76 6.23 3.09
C GLN A 309 19.42 7.59 2.86
N GLU A 310 18.67 8.59 2.40
CA GLU A 310 19.13 9.99 2.24
C GLU A 310 19.57 10.59 3.59
N ALA A 311 18.93 10.21 4.69
CA ALA A 311 19.36 10.63 6.02
C ALA A 311 20.71 10.01 6.44
N GLY A 312 21.13 8.91 5.80
CA GLY A 312 22.36 8.17 6.10
C GLY A 312 22.14 6.91 6.93
N LEU A 313 20.91 6.37 6.96
CA LEU A 313 20.60 5.09 7.60
C LEU A 313 20.73 3.93 6.60
N SER A 314 21.29 2.81 7.04
CA SER A 314 21.51 1.62 6.19
C SER A 314 21.50 0.33 7.02
N HIS A 315 21.60 -0.82 6.37
CA HIS A 315 21.75 -2.13 7.03
C HIS A 315 20.68 -2.42 8.10
N PHE A 316 19.42 -2.15 7.76
CA PHE A 316 18.29 -2.45 8.64
C PHE A 316 18.14 -3.97 8.83
N SER A 317 17.89 -4.41 10.07
CA SER A 317 17.56 -5.83 10.35
C SER A 317 16.17 -6.22 9.86
N HIS A 318 15.29 -5.25 9.68
CA HIS A 318 13.93 -5.42 9.15
C HIS A 318 13.75 -4.48 7.97
N THR A 319 13.49 -5.03 6.80
CA THR A 319 13.37 -4.28 5.54
C THR A 319 11.92 -3.99 5.13
N GLY A 320 10.94 -4.65 5.74
CA GLY A 320 9.52 -4.41 5.51
C GLY A 320 8.90 -3.44 6.52
N ALA A 321 7.76 -2.86 6.16
CA ALA A 321 6.97 -1.97 7.02
C ALA A 321 6.44 -2.63 8.31
N ILE A 322 6.10 -3.92 8.26
CA ILE A 322 5.44 -4.65 9.35
C ILE A 322 6.45 -5.51 10.09
N VAL A 323 6.48 -5.42 11.42
CA VAL A 323 7.33 -6.21 12.32
C VAL A 323 6.45 -6.95 13.33
N ASN A 324 6.48 -8.28 13.26
CA ASN A 324 5.75 -9.13 14.20
C ASN A 324 6.57 -9.36 15.47
N ALA A 325 5.95 -9.12 16.63
CA ALA A 325 6.52 -9.27 17.96
C ALA A 325 5.66 -10.26 18.79
N PRO A 326 5.74 -11.58 18.52
CA PRO A 326 4.84 -12.56 19.13
C PRO A 326 4.96 -12.64 20.66
N GLN A 327 6.13 -12.32 21.21
CA GLN A 327 6.38 -12.26 22.66
C GLN A 327 6.23 -10.84 23.22
N GLY A 328 5.67 -9.91 22.44
CA GLY A 328 5.55 -8.50 22.83
C GLY A 328 6.87 -7.75 22.86
N ARG A 329 7.95 -8.30 22.29
CA ARG A 329 9.28 -7.67 22.26
C ARG A 329 9.88 -7.80 20.86
N CYS A 330 10.52 -6.73 20.38
CA CYS A 330 11.30 -6.77 19.14
C CYS A 330 12.48 -5.78 19.20
N ASN A 331 13.51 -6.05 18.39
CA ASN A 331 14.68 -5.19 18.24
C ASN A 331 14.88 -4.87 16.76
N ILE A 332 14.85 -3.59 16.41
CA ILE A 332 15.16 -3.13 15.06
C ILE A 332 16.54 -2.48 15.10
N THR A 333 17.47 -2.99 14.28
CA THR A 333 18.84 -2.48 14.24
C THR A 333 19.15 -1.90 12.88
N PHE A 334 19.92 -0.82 12.84
CA PHE A 334 20.41 -0.22 11.61
C PHE A 334 21.73 0.53 11.86
N HIS A 335 22.44 0.86 10.80
CA HIS A 335 23.69 1.62 10.84
C HIS A 335 23.41 3.09 10.53
N CYS A 336 23.99 3.98 11.33
CA CYS A 336 23.90 5.43 11.16
C CYS A 336 25.27 5.96 10.73
N ALA A 337 25.43 6.30 9.44
CA ALA A 337 26.72 6.67 8.88
C ALA A 337 27.27 8.02 9.41
N SER A 338 26.38 8.95 9.74
CA SER A 338 26.76 10.27 10.24
C SER A 338 26.79 10.30 11.77
N PRO A 339 27.92 10.68 12.40
CA PRO A 339 27.99 10.80 13.85
C PRO A 339 27.13 11.94 14.41
N ASP A 340 26.85 12.95 13.59
CA ASP A 340 26.09 14.16 13.93
C ASP A 340 24.57 13.97 13.84
N LEU A 341 24.11 12.89 13.19
CA LEU A 341 22.70 12.57 13.10
C LEU A 341 22.20 12.05 14.45
N GLN A 342 21.36 12.85 15.10
CA GLN A 342 20.64 12.46 16.31
C GLN A 342 19.39 11.68 15.92
N ILE A 343 19.19 10.54 16.56
CA ILE A 343 18.05 9.66 16.33
C ILE A 343 17.10 9.71 17.52
N HIS A 344 15.83 9.84 17.24
CA HIS A 344 14.74 9.72 18.21
C HIS A 344 13.74 8.66 17.72
N ALA A 345 13.08 7.98 18.65
CA ALA A 345 12.05 7.00 18.33
C ALA A 345 10.85 7.19 19.24
N THR A 346 9.66 7.05 18.66
CA THR A 346 8.39 7.25 19.37
C THR A 346 7.47 6.06 19.08
N LEU A 347 6.81 5.54 20.12
CA LEU A 347 5.78 4.53 20.00
C LEU A 347 4.41 5.15 20.24
N CYS A 348 3.47 4.88 19.34
CA CYS A 348 2.10 5.37 19.39
C CYS A 348 1.12 4.21 19.16
N THR A 349 -0.05 4.28 19.81
CA THR A 349 -1.20 3.40 19.55
C THR A 349 -2.48 4.16 19.93
N GLU A 350 -3.62 3.77 19.35
CA GLU A 350 -4.92 4.38 19.68
C GLU A 350 -5.35 4.09 21.12
N LEU A 351 -4.95 2.93 21.64
CA LEU A 351 -5.36 2.50 22.96
C LEU A 351 -4.46 3.09 24.07
N HIS A 352 -4.14 4.39 23.98
CA HIS A 352 -3.21 5.08 24.88
C HIS A 352 -3.68 5.08 26.35
N GLU A 353 -4.99 5.17 26.58
CA GLU A 353 -5.60 5.38 27.91
C GLU A 353 -5.46 4.21 28.88
N GLN A 354 -4.95 3.05 28.45
CA GLN A 354 -4.94 1.84 29.29
C GLN A 354 -3.52 1.31 29.57
N ALA A 355 -2.48 2.11 29.32
CA ALA A 355 -1.11 1.77 29.69
C ALA A 355 -0.75 2.37 31.06
N HIS A 356 -0.15 1.58 31.95
CA HIS A 356 0.30 2.06 33.28
C HIS A 356 1.42 3.11 33.22
N PHE A 357 2.19 3.12 32.13
CA PHE A 357 3.31 4.03 31.90
C PHE A 357 3.16 4.70 30.52
N PRO A 358 3.72 5.90 30.32
CA PRO A 358 3.70 6.53 29.01
C PRO A 358 4.42 5.67 27.97
N LEU A 359 3.94 5.67 26.72
CA LEU A 359 4.49 4.83 25.63
C LEU A 359 5.98 5.07 25.34
N SER A 360 6.51 6.25 25.68
CA SER A 360 7.95 6.54 25.61
C SER A 360 8.80 5.63 26.49
N ARG A 361 8.22 5.06 27.56
CA ARG A 361 8.87 4.06 28.43
C ARG A 361 8.91 2.67 27.81
N TYR A 362 8.29 2.44 26.66
CA TYR A 362 8.25 1.13 25.99
C TYR A 362 9.16 1.05 24.76
N VAL A 363 9.99 2.07 24.56
CA VAL A 363 11.05 2.12 23.55
C VAL A 363 12.36 2.49 24.21
N LEU A 364 13.43 1.76 23.87
CA LEU A 364 14.79 2.08 24.29
C LEU A 364 15.70 2.17 23.07
N LEU A 365 16.37 3.31 22.94
CA LEU A 365 17.42 3.51 21.95
C LEU A 365 18.78 3.16 22.54
N THR A 366 19.52 2.29 21.86
CA THR A 366 20.90 1.94 22.21
C THR A 366 21.82 2.29 21.05
N PHE A 367 22.83 3.11 21.32
CA PHE A 367 23.85 3.51 20.35
C PHE A 367 25.16 2.82 20.71
N THR A 368 25.65 1.96 19.83
CA THR A 368 26.97 1.36 20.01
C THR A 368 28.07 2.32 19.54
N ASP A 369 29.31 2.00 19.90
CA ASP A 369 30.52 2.69 19.42
C ASP A 369 30.77 2.49 17.91
N THR A 370 30.19 1.46 17.30
CA THR A 370 30.41 1.05 15.91
C THR A 370 29.37 1.56 14.92
N SER A 371 28.78 2.74 15.17
CA SER A 371 27.73 3.37 14.34
C SER A 371 26.37 2.63 14.27
N LYS A 372 26.27 1.46 14.91
CA LYS A 372 25.02 0.68 14.97
C LYS A 372 24.08 1.20 16.05
N VAL A 373 22.83 1.38 15.66
CA VAL A 373 21.69 1.77 16.51
C VAL A 373 20.76 0.58 16.66
N THR A 374 20.25 0.36 17.88
CA THR A 374 19.21 -0.62 18.18
C THR A 374 18.03 0.10 18.81
N VAL A 375 16.84 -0.06 18.21
CA VAL A 375 15.56 0.35 18.77
C VAL A 375 14.91 -0.89 19.38
N SER A 376 14.88 -0.96 20.70
CA SER A 376 14.22 -2.03 21.45
C SER A 376 12.80 -1.60 21.79
N VAL A 377 11.81 -2.42 21.44
CA VAL A 377 10.39 -2.17 21.72
C VAL A 377 9.86 -3.27 22.59
N HIS A 378 9.18 -2.91 23.68
CA HIS A 378 8.36 -3.80 24.49
C HIS A 378 6.91 -3.34 24.34
N ALA A 379 6.08 -4.07 23.60
CA ALA A 379 4.66 -3.75 23.52
C ALA A 379 4.02 -3.89 24.91
N PRO A 380 3.30 -2.88 25.41
CA PRO A 380 2.65 -2.95 26.71
C PRO A 380 1.59 -4.05 26.79
N ARG A 381 1.03 -4.48 25.65
CA ARG A 381 0.02 -5.54 25.50
C ARG A 381 -0.15 -5.97 24.05
N ALA A 382 -1.04 -6.92 23.79
CA ALA A 382 -1.46 -7.27 22.43
C ALA A 382 -2.10 -6.05 21.72
N GLY A 383 -1.77 -5.87 20.45
CA GLY A 383 -2.24 -4.75 19.64
C GLY A 383 -1.27 -4.36 18.53
N VAL A 384 -1.65 -3.31 17.79
CA VAL A 384 -0.87 -2.74 16.69
C VAL A 384 -0.36 -1.35 17.11
N TYR A 385 0.93 -1.12 16.88
CA TYR A 385 1.62 0.10 17.29
C TYR A 385 2.38 0.71 16.12
N ARG A 386 2.43 2.05 16.07
CA ARG A 386 3.32 2.80 15.19
C ARG A 386 4.61 3.11 15.93
N LEU A 387 5.74 2.63 15.42
CA LEU A 387 7.07 3.02 15.85
C LEU A 387 7.65 4.00 14.83
N GLY A 388 7.63 5.30 15.13
CA GLY A 388 8.25 6.31 14.29
C GLY A 388 9.73 6.48 14.62
N ILE A 389 10.58 6.50 13.60
CA ILE A 389 12.01 6.83 13.71
C ILE A 389 12.22 8.22 13.11
N TYR A 390 12.86 9.09 13.88
CA TYR A 390 13.09 10.48 13.52
C TYR A 390 14.58 10.82 13.59
N GLY A 391 14.99 11.75 12.75
CA GLY A 391 16.37 12.21 12.64
C GLY A 391 16.49 13.72 12.70
N ARG A 392 17.58 14.21 13.30
CA ARG A 392 17.93 15.62 13.33
C ARG A 392 19.43 15.81 13.12
N LYS A 393 19.82 16.69 12.20
CA LYS A 393 21.22 17.12 12.02
C LYS A 393 21.35 18.61 12.41
N PRO A 394 22.24 18.99 13.33
CA PRO A 394 22.52 20.41 13.58
C PRO A 394 22.90 21.14 12.29
N PRO A 395 22.47 22.40 12.05
CA PRO A 395 21.75 23.29 12.97
C PRO A 395 20.21 23.16 12.95
N GLN A 396 19.64 22.15 12.28
CA GLN A 396 18.19 21.96 12.22
C GLN A 396 17.60 21.84 13.64
N GLN A 397 16.53 22.59 13.93
CA GLN A 397 15.90 22.58 15.26
C GLN A 397 15.00 21.35 15.45
N ASP A 398 14.19 21.04 14.44
CA ASP A 398 13.15 20.01 14.51
C ASP A 398 13.62 18.65 14.00
N TYR A 399 13.01 17.60 14.57
CA TYR A 399 13.17 16.23 14.11
C TYR A 399 12.33 15.98 12.86
N MET A 400 12.96 15.39 11.83
CA MET A 400 12.27 14.91 10.65
C MET A 400 11.92 13.43 10.80
N SER A 401 10.71 13.03 10.45
CA SER A 401 10.36 11.61 10.31
C SER A 401 11.25 10.98 9.24
N LEU A 402 11.87 9.83 9.52
CA LEU A 402 12.72 9.12 8.57
C LEU A 402 12.00 7.89 8.02
N CYS A 403 11.38 7.12 8.90
CA CYS A 403 10.50 6.00 8.55
C CYS A 403 9.66 5.58 9.76
N ASP A 404 8.55 4.90 9.50
CA ASP A 404 7.69 4.29 10.51
C ASP A 404 7.71 2.77 10.40
N PHE A 405 7.64 2.05 11.51
CA PHE A 405 7.37 0.61 11.53
C PHE A 405 6.02 0.33 12.18
N ILE A 406 5.32 -0.67 11.67
CA ILE A 406 4.08 -1.18 12.24
C ILE A 406 4.43 -2.41 13.08
N ILE A 407 4.37 -2.26 14.40
CA ILE A 407 4.69 -3.34 15.34
C ILE A 407 3.40 -4.07 15.70
N ARG A 408 3.35 -5.38 15.47
CA ARG A 408 2.21 -6.23 15.82
C ARG A 408 2.57 -7.15 16.97
N SER A 409 1.89 -6.98 18.09
CA SER A 409 2.03 -7.86 19.25
C SER A 409 0.77 -8.68 19.44
N VAL A 410 0.93 -9.99 19.61
CA VAL A 410 -0.14 -10.90 20.06
C VAL A 410 0.05 -11.35 21.51
N CYS A 411 1.04 -10.79 22.21
CA CYS A 411 1.37 -11.17 23.57
C CYS A 411 0.37 -10.55 24.56
N GLU A 412 -0.37 -11.38 25.28
CA GLU A 412 -1.31 -10.94 26.31
C GLU A 412 -0.62 -10.47 27.60
N LYS A 413 0.61 -10.94 27.84
CA LYS A 413 1.38 -10.50 29.01
C LYS A 413 1.76 -9.03 28.86
N THR A 414 1.57 -8.28 29.94
CA THR A 414 1.98 -6.88 30.01
C THR A 414 3.49 -6.77 29.82
N GLY A 415 3.91 -5.94 28.86
CA GLY A 415 5.33 -5.64 28.66
C GLY A 415 5.87 -4.83 29.83
N ASP A 416 7.10 -5.09 30.24
CA ASP A 416 7.79 -4.24 31.22
C ASP A 416 8.29 -2.96 30.54
N PRO A 417 8.05 -1.77 31.13
CA PRO A 417 8.67 -0.55 30.64
C PRO A 417 10.19 -0.61 30.81
N PHE A 418 10.92 0.08 29.96
CA PHE A 418 12.32 0.41 30.13
C PHE A 418 12.51 1.48 31.22
N PRO A 419 13.75 1.70 31.71
CA PRO A 419 14.06 2.82 32.61
C PRO A 419 13.84 4.18 31.95
N CYS A 420 13.58 5.22 32.73
CA CYS A 420 13.62 6.59 32.21
C CYS A 420 15.05 6.93 31.81
N VAL A 421 15.25 7.43 30.59
CA VAL A 421 16.58 7.77 30.05
C VAL A 421 16.76 9.28 30.02
N TYR A 422 17.92 9.76 30.47
CA TYR A 422 18.27 11.19 30.51
C TYR A 422 19.34 11.53 29.47
N SER A 423 19.53 12.83 29.20
CA SER A 423 20.42 13.33 28.14
C SER A 423 21.89 12.91 28.28
N ALA A 424 22.35 12.58 29.48
CA ALA A 424 23.69 12.07 29.72
C ALA A 424 23.90 10.62 29.23
N TRP A 425 22.82 9.88 28.95
CA TRP A 425 22.89 8.55 28.35
C TRP A 425 23.04 8.66 26.83
N GLY A 426 24.27 8.48 26.35
CA GLY A 426 24.64 8.76 24.96
C GLY A 426 25.34 7.60 24.23
N ARG A 427 26.13 7.97 23.22
CA ARG A 427 26.85 7.03 22.35
C ARG A 427 27.75 6.09 23.15
N GLY A 428 27.67 4.81 22.84
CA GLY A 428 28.42 3.74 23.50
C GLY A 428 27.86 3.31 24.86
N CYS A 429 26.82 3.98 25.37
CA CYS A 429 26.13 3.55 26.58
C CYS A 429 25.22 2.34 26.27
N VAL A 430 25.33 1.29 27.08
CA VAL A 430 24.53 0.05 26.92
C VAL A 430 24.06 -0.44 28.29
N LEU A 431 22.75 -0.63 28.43
CA LEU A 431 22.14 -1.22 29.61
C LEU A 431 22.03 -2.73 29.39
N LEU A 432 22.77 -3.51 30.18
CA LEU A 432 22.71 -4.97 30.14
C LEU A 432 21.68 -5.47 31.16
N GLU A 433 21.78 -5.00 32.40
CA GLU A 433 20.87 -5.33 33.50
C GLU A 433 20.69 -4.13 34.46
N PRO A 434 19.50 -3.95 35.08
CA PRO A 434 18.24 -4.61 34.74
C PRO A 434 17.63 -3.98 33.48
N ARG A 435 17.00 -4.78 32.61
CA ARG A 435 16.36 -4.24 31.39
C ARG A 435 14.97 -3.65 31.61
N THR A 436 14.34 -3.99 32.73
CA THR A 436 13.11 -3.35 33.18
C THR A 436 13.43 -2.05 33.91
N GLY A 437 12.58 -1.04 33.73
CA GLY A 437 12.58 0.20 34.47
C GLY A 437 11.78 0.15 35.77
N VAL A 438 11.19 -0.99 36.10
CA VAL A 438 10.38 -1.20 37.29
C VAL A 438 11.00 -2.35 38.10
N LEU A 439 11.30 -2.08 39.36
CA LEU A 439 12.03 -2.97 40.26
C LEU A 439 11.14 -3.41 41.42
N ALA A 440 11.39 -4.63 41.91
CA ALA A 440 10.71 -5.15 43.09
C ALA A 440 11.17 -4.41 44.37
N PRO A 441 10.25 -4.10 45.31
CA PRO A 441 10.60 -3.49 46.59
C PRO A 441 11.46 -4.43 47.43
N GLN A 442 12.29 -3.85 48.30
CA GLN A 442 13.13 -4.58 49.26
C GLN A 442 13.99 -5.72 48.65
N SER A 443 14.42 -5.56 47.40
CA SER A 443 15.19 -6.56 46.66
C SER A 443 16.62 -6.10 46.37
N SER A 444 17.54 -7.05 46.20
CA SER A 444 18.88 -6.78 45.64
C SER A 444 18.82 -6.88 44.12
N VAL A 445 19.26 -5.83 43.43
CA VAL A 445 19.17 -5.73 41.97
C VAL A 445 20.58 -5.61 41.38
N SER A 446 20.88 -6.50 40.43
CA SER A 446 22.12 -6.46 39.63
C SER A 446 22.04 -5.33 38.61
N PHE A 447 23.00 -4.41 38.69
CA PHE A 447 23.22 -3.39 37.67
C PHE A 447 24.45 -3.74 36.86
N ARG A 448 24.29 -3.86 35.54
CA ARG A 448 25.37 -4.11 34.59
C ARG A 448 25.21 -3.16 33.42
N VAL A 449 26.14 -2.20 33.30
CA VAL A 449 26.06 -1.14 32.29
C VAL A 449 27.42 -0.86 31.66
N ARG A 450 27.43 -0.54 30.37
CA ARG A 450 28.59 0.04 29.71
C ARG A 450 28.36 1.54 29.61
N VAL A 451 29.29 2.32 30.14
CA VAL A 451 29.27 3.79 30.04
C VAL A 451 30.71 4.23 29.74
N PRO A 452 31.01 4.67 28.50
CA PRO A 452 32.37 5.04 28.11
C PRO A 452 32.77 6.40 28.69
N GLY A 453 34.07 6.62 28.90
CA GLY A 453 34.63 7.95 29.22
C GLY A 453 34.42 8.45 30.67
N VAL A 454 33.70 7.70 31.51
CA VAL A 454 33.39 8.11 32.89
C VAL A 454 34.40 7.58 33.90
N GLN A 455 34.57 8.31 35.01
CA GLN A 455 35.47 7.92 36.11
C GLN A 455 34.81 6.97 37.10
N ARG A 456 33.50 7.15 37.32
CA ARG A 456 32.73 6.41 38.32
C ARG A 456 31.29 6.29 37.86
N VAL A 457 30.69 5.13 38.12
CA VAL A 457 29.25 4.89 37.96
C VAL A 457 28.70 4.42 39.29
N CYS A 458 27.55 4.92 39.68
CA CYS A 458 26.90 4.54 40.92
C CYS A 458 25.38 4.47 40.77
N VAL A 459 24.75 3.73 41.67
CA VAL A 459 23.31 3.66 41.81
C VAL A 459 22.94 4.36 43.12
N VAL A 460 22.03 5.33 43.04
CA VAL A 460 21.59 6.15 44.17
C VAL A 460 20.13 5.82 44.46
N GLY A 461 19.87 5.19 45.60
CA GLY A 461 18.56 5.00 46.19
C GLY A 461 18.53 5.56 47.61
N GLU A 462 18.06 4.75 48.56
CA GLU A 462 18.20 5.02 50.01
C GLU A 462 19.68 5.03 50.42
N LYS A 463 20.47 4.12 49.83
CA LYS A 463 21.92 4.12 49.92
C LYS A 463 22.53 4.28 48.54
N ARG A 464 23.70 4.92 48.51
CA ARG A 464 24.53 5.00 47.32
C ARG A 464 25.43 3.77 47.22
N THR A 465 25.44 3.14 46.06
CA THR A 465 26.31 2.00 45.75
C THR A 465 27.16 2.32 44.53
N ASP A 466 28.48 2.32 44.68
CA ASP A 466 29.40 2.50 43.55
C ASP A 466 29.60 1.16 42.81
N LEU A 467 29.47 1.18 41.48
CA LEU A 467 29.68 0.01 40.63
C LEU A 467 31.17 -0.18 40.34
N LYS A 468 31.59 -1.42 40.12
CA LYS A 468 32.98 -1.78 39.82
C LYS A 468 33.15 -2.05 38.33
N LEU A 469 34.22 -1.52 37.73
CA LEU A 469 34.53 -1.76 36.33
C LEU A 469 35.24 -3.12 36.18
N ASN A 470 34.68 -4.01 35.37
CA ASN A 470 35.26 -5.31 35.09
C ASN A 470 36.20 -5.30 33.87
N LYS A 471 36.84 -6.46 33.59
CA LYS A 471 37.81 -6.62 32.49
C LYS A 471 37.21 -6.36 31.09
N SER A 472 35.89 -6.52 30.95
CA SER A 472 35.15 -6.29 29.69
C SER A 472 34.64 -4.86 29.54
N ARG A 473 35.11 -3.93 30.38
CA ARG A 473 34.68 -2.52 30.42
C ARG A 473 33.19 -2.34 30.72
N VAL A 474 32.62 -3.24 31.53
CA VAL A 474 31.25 -3.16 32.05
C VAL A 474 31.32 -2.80 33.53
N TRP A 475 30.52 -1.82 33.94
CA TRP A 475 30.31 -1.46 35.34
C TRP A 475 29.27 -2.40 35.94
N GLU A 476 29.63 -3.10 37.00
CA GLU A 476 28.77 -4.08 37.66
C GLU A 476 28.73 -3.91 39.19
N GLY A 477 27.57 -4.21 39.77
CA GLY A 477 27.36 -4.17 41.22
C GLY A 477 25.91 -4.41 41.58
N GLU A 478 25.66 -4.74 42.84
CA GLU A 478 24.32 -4.97 43.38
C GLU A 478 23.87 -3.77 44.20
N ALA A 479 22.69 -3.22 43.88
CA ALA A 479 22.08 -2.15 44.67
C ALA A 479 20.75 -2.65 45.25
N VAL A 480 20.51 -2.33 46.53
CA VAL A 480 19.26 -2.68 47.21
C VAL A 480 18.22 -1.59 46.98
N THR A 481 16.98 -1.96 46.66
CA THR A 481 15.89 -0.99 46.46
C THR A 481 15.45 -0.36 47.79
N GLY A 482 15.49 -1.11 48.89
CA GLY A 482 15.12 -0.61 50.22
C GLY A 482 13.68 -0.07 50.25
N ASN A 483 13.49 1.07 50.91
CA ASN A 483 12.23 1.82 50.91
C ASN A 483 12.21 2.98 49.88
N ALA A 484 13.18 3.02 48.96
CA ALA A 484 13.22 4.06 47.95
C ALA A 484 12.08 3.87 46.94
N THR A 485 11.47 4.97 46.51
CA THR A 485 10.48 4.96 45.41
C THR A 485 11.13 4.86 44.03
N GLN A 486 12.42 5.20 43.94
CA GLN A 486 13.17 5.19 42.69
C GLN A 486 14.66 4.97 42.95
N LEU A 487 15.32 4.21 42.07
CA LEU A 487 16.78 4.14 41.98
C LEU A 487 17.27 4.99 40.80
N LYS A 488 18.34 5.74 41.00
CA LYS A 488 18.98 6.59 39.97
C LYS A 488 20.34 6.04 39.62
N LEU A 489 20.54 5.63 38.37
CA LEU A 489 21.87 5.32 37.84
C LEU A 489 22.53 6.63 37.44
N ALA A 490 23.70 6.93 37.99
CA ALA A 490 24.44 8.16 37.75
C ALA A 490 25.90 7.88 37.41
N ALA A 491 26.52 8.80 36.67
CA ALA A 491 27.93 8.73 36.35
C ALA A 491 28.63 10.08 36.56
N VAL A 492 29.92 10.00 36.87
CA VAL A 492 30.79 11.15 37.05
C VAL A 492 31.79 11.20 35.90
N THR A 493 31.81 12.31 35.17
CA THR A 493 32.72 12.56 34.06
C THR A 493 34.09 13.01 34.59
N LYS A 494 35.15 12.73 33.82
CA LYS A 494 36.52 13.08 34.22
C LYS A 494 36.79 14.59 34.22
N GLU A 495 35.98 15.36 33.50
CA GLU A 495 36.27 16.77 33.19
C GLU A 495 35.69 17.74 34.23
N SER A 496 34.45 17.54 34.69
CA SER A 496 33.79 18.48 35.61
C SER A 496 33.61 17.94 37.03
N ASN A 497 33.89 16.64 37.27
CA ASN A 497 33.60 15.94 38.52
C ASN A 497 32.11 16.02 38.95
N ASP A 498 31.24 16.49 38.05
CA ASP A 498 29.80 16.59 38.26
C ASP A 498 29.15 15.22 38.09
N MET A 499 28.12 14.98 38.90
CA MET A 499 27.33 13.76 38.84
C MET A 499 26.11 13.98 37.94
N HIS A 500 26.05 13.25 36.83
CA HIS A 500 24.92 13.28 35.92
C HIS A 500 24.07 12.02 36.08
N VAL A 501 22.75 12.20 36.19
CA VAL A 501 21.79 11.10 36.17
C VAL A 501 21.69 10.59 34.74
N LEU A 502 21.92 9.29 34.57
CA LEU A 502 21.85 8.59 33.30
C LEU A 502 20.46 8.00 33.07
N MET A 503 19.96 7.28 34.07
CA MET A 503 18.69 6.58 34.03
C MET A 503 18.03 6.55 35.40
N THR A 504 16.71 6.42 35.43
CA THR A 504 15.98 6.13 36.67
C THR A 504 15.03 4.94 36.54
N PHE A 505 14.91 4.21 37.64
CA PHE A 505 14.18 2.96 37.76
C PHE A 505 13.17 3.09 38.90
N ASP A 506 11.90 2.90 38.61
CA ASP A 506 10.83 2.99 39.60
C ASP A 506 10.82 1.72 40.46
N VAL A 507 10.52 1.87 41.76
CA VAL A 507 10.36 0.74 42.67
C VAL A 507 8.88 0.59 42.99
N LEU A 508 8.33 -0.61 42.79
CA LEU A 508 6.91 -0.86 43.07
C LEU A 508 6.62 -0.67 44.56
N ASN A 509 5.50 -0.01 44.86
CA ASN A 509 5.03 0.13 46.24
C ASN A 509 4.34 -1.16 46.70
N LEU A 510 4.75 -1.68 47.87
CA LEU A 510 4.13 -2.83 48.55
C LEU A 510 2.61 -2.70 48.82
N LYS A 511 2.03 -1.49 48.68
CA LYS A 511 0.61 -1.21 48.99
C LYS A 511 -0.35 -1.30 47.79
N ASN A 512 0.14 -1.49 46.57
CA ASN A 512 -0.70 -1.52 45.36
C ASN A 512 -0.90 -2.94 44.76
N GLU A 513 -0.52 -3.99 45.48
CA GLU A 513 -0.77 -5.40 45.10
C GLU A 513 -1.47 -6.19 46.22
N LEU A 514 -2.55 -5.64 46.78
CA LEU A 514 -3.55 -6.38 47.55
C LEU A 514 -4.94 -6.12 46.99
#